data_AF-A0A4V2SK44-F1
#
_entry.id   AF-A0A4V2SK44-F1
#
_cell.length_a   1.000
_cell.length_b   1.000
_cell.length_c   1.000
_cell.angle_alpha   90.00
_cell.angle_beta   90.00
_cell.angle_gamma   90.00
#
_symmetry.space_group_name_H-M   'P 1'
#
loop_
_entity.id
_entity.type
_entity.pdbx_description
1 polymer ?
#
loop_
_entity_poly.entity_id
_entity_poly.type
_entity_poly.pdbx_seq_one_letter_code
_entity_poly.pdbx_strand_id
1 'polypeptide(L)' 'MMKNTILKPVKKRYLSPKDYLKDVQLNSTNNNIDRVRFIPPEIGKSGFGKFLVEYKTAVLVAR' A
#
# COMPACT_ATOMS: atom_id res chain seq x y z
N MET A 1 25.86 9.41 -10.02
CA MET A 1 24.65 9.84 -10.76
C MET A 1 23.45 9.71 -9.83
N MET A 2 22.69 10.79 -9.62
CA MET A 2 21.41 10.71 -8.90
C MET A 2 20.36 10.08 -9.83
N LYS A 3 19.72 8.99 -9.38
CA LYS A 3 18.60 8.38 -10.10
C LYS A 3 17.35 9.22 -9.82
N ASN A 4 16.80 9.86 -10.85
CA ASN A 4 15.48 10.48 -10.75
C ASN A 4 14.41 9.37 -10.64
N THR A 5 13.76 9.27 -9.49
CA THR A 5 12.64 8.34 -9.29
C THR A 5 11.34 9.04 -9.69
N ILE A 6 10.71 8.56 -10.78
CA ILE A 6 9.41 9.06 -11.20
C ILE A 6 8.34 8.47 -10.27
N LEU A 7 7.61 9.35 -9.57
CA LEU A 7 6.48 8.97 -8.74
C LEU A 7 5.17 9.09 -9.52
N LYS A 8 4.25 8.16 -9.30
CA LYS A 8 2.90 8.21 -9.90
C LYS A 8 1.83 8.28 -8.82
N PRO A 9 0.79 9.11 -9.00
CA PRO A 9 -0.35 9.13 -8.10
C PRO A 9 -1.17 7.85 -8.27
N VAL A 10 -1.46 7.16 -7.16
CA VAL A 10 -2.33 5.98 -7.14
C VAL A 10 -3.40 6.12 -6.06
N LYS A 11 -4.65 5.76 -6.41
CA LYS A 11 -5.75 5.67 -5.45
C LYS A 11 -5.85 4.30 -4.77
N LYS A 12 -5.31 3.26 -5.41
CA LYS A 12 -5.35 1.87 -4.93
C LYS A 12 -3.99 1.23 -5.09
N ARG A 13 -3.54 0.50 -4.07
CA ARG A 13 -2.33 -0.32 -4.18
C ARG A 13 -2.40 -1.57 -3.32
N TYR A 14 -1.71 -2.61 -3.77
CA TYR A 14 -1.48 -3.81 -2.98
C TYR A 14 -0.22 -3.61 -2.13
N LEU A 15 -0.32 -3.92 -0.85
CA LEU A 15 0.79 -3.85 0.09
C LEU A 15 1.07 -5.21 0.71
N SER A 16 2.36 -5.48 0.96
CA SER A 16 2.76 -6.55 1.87
C SER A 16 2.27 -6.24 3.29
N PRO A 17 2.17 -7.22 4.20
CA PRO A 17 1.82 -6.95 5.59
C PRO A 17 2.75 -5.92 6.25
N LYS A 18 4.07 -5.99 5.98
CA LYS A 18 5.04 -5.06 6.54
C LYS A 18 4.84 -3.63 6.03
N ASP A 19 4.57 -3.48 4.73
CA ASP A 19 4.35 -2.15 4.15
C ASP A 19 3.01 -1.57 4.54
N TYR A 20 1.99 -2.42 4.73
CA TYR A 20 0.70 -2.00 5.26
C TYR A 20 0.83 -1.42 6.67
N LEU A 21 1.59 -2.05 7.57
CA LEU A 21 1.81 -1.51 8.91
C LEU A 21 2.46 -0.13 8.89
N LYS A 22 3.46 0.08 8.02
CA LYS A 22 4.08 1.40 7.82
C LYS A 22 3.08 2.40 7.27
N ASP A 23 2.26 1.97 6.31
CA ASP A 23 1.24 2.82 5.68
C ASP A 23 0.18 3.26 6.68
N VAL A 24 -0.30 2.35 7.53
CA VAL A 24 -1.22 2.68 8.63
C VAL A 24 -0.59 3.66 9.62
N GLN A 25 0.67 3.46 9.97
CA GLN A 25 1.37 4.38 10.87
C GLN A 25 1.44 5.80 10.29
N LEU A 26 1.78 5.94 9.00
CA LEU A 26 1.80 7.23 8.30
C LEU A 26 0.41 7.87 8.15
N ASN A 27 -0.62 7.05 8.02
CA ASN A 27 -2.00 7.50 7.86
C ASN A 27 -2.75 7.69 9.18
N SER A 28 -2.14 7.33 10.32
CA SER A 28 -2.73 7.55 11.65
C SER A 28 -2.95 9.04 11.97
N THR A 29 -2.09 9.90 11.44
CA THR A 29 -2.19 11.37 11.58
C THR A 29 -3.01 12.02 10.46
N ASN A 30 -2.86 11.52 9.22
CA ASN A 30 -3.42 12.16 8.02
C ASN A 30 -4.82 11.63 7.63
N ASN A 31 -5.25 10.49 8.20
CA ASN A 31 -6.55 9.85 7.95
C ASN A 31 -6.90 9.73 6.45
N ASN A 32 -5.93 9.37 5.60
CA ASN A 32 -6.11 9.31 4.14
C ASN A 32 -6.46 7.91 3.61
N ILE A 33 -6.52 6.89 4.48
CA ILE A 33 -7.04 5.56 4.11
C ILE A 33 -8.57 5.63 4.11
N ASP A 34 -9.19 5.19 3.02
CA ASP A 34 -10.64 5.09 2.87
C ASP A 34 -11.12 3.66 3.17
N ARG A 35 -10.50 2.66 2.54
CA ARG A 35 -10.88 1.26 2.69
C ARG A 35 -9.67 0.33 2.63
N VAL A 36 -9.72 -0.75 3.40
CA VAL A 36 -8.74 -1.83 3.36
C VAL A 36 -9.45 -3.16 3.13
N ARG A 37 -8.86 -4.00 2.28
CA ARG A 37 -9.29 -5.40 2.09
C ARG A 37 -8.08 -6.32 2.24
N PHE A 38 -8.16 -7.28 3.14
CA PHE A 38 -7.20 -8.37 3.20
C PHE A 38 -7.47 -9.37 2.08
N ILE A 39 -6.42 -9.74 1.35
CA ILE A 39 -6.43 -10.76 0.32
C ILE A 39 -5.58 -11.92 0.84
N PRO A 40 -6.21 -13.05 1.21
CA PRO A 40 -5.47 -14.19 1.74
C PRO A 40 -4.50 -14.73 0.69
N PRO A 41 -3.41 -15.38 1.12
CA PRO A 41 -2.58 -16.14 0.19
C PRO A 41 -3.39 -17.31 -0.38
N GLU A 42 -3.03 -17.73 -1.59
CA GLU A 42 -3.59 -18.97 -2.15
C GLU A 42 -3.04 -20.17 -1.37
N ILE A 43 -3.89 -21.18 -1.13
CA ILE A 43 -3.48 -22.41 -0.46
C ILE A 43 -2.33 -23.05 -1.23
N GLY A 44 -1.25 -23.38 -0.50
CA GLY A 44 -0.03 -23.96 -1.09
C GLY A 44 0.97 -22.93 -1.65
N LYS A 45 0.64 -21.63 -1.68
CA LYS A 45 1.60 -20.57 -2.00
C LYS A 45 2.23 -20.00 -0.73
N SER A 46 3.50 -19.61 -0.83
CA SER A 46 4.23 -18.98 0.26
C SER A 46 3.77 -17.54 0.52
N GLY A 47 4.00 -17.06 1.74
CA GLY A 47 3.68 -15.70 2.17
C GLY A 47 2.39 -15.59 3.01
N PHE A 48 2.09 -14.37 3.43
CA PHE A 48 1.03 -14.07 4.40
C PHE A 48 -0.18 -13.34 3.77
N GLY A 49 -0.31 -13.39 2.45
CA GLY A 49 -1.29 -12.59 1.72
C GLY A 49 -0.86 -11.13 1.55
N LYS A 50 -1.83 -10.28 1.20
CA LYS A 50 -1.61 -8.86 0.90
C LYS A 50 -2.82 -8.02 1.26
N PHE A 51 -2.62 -6.71 1.37
CA PHE A 51 -3.70 -5.75 1.64
C PHE A 51 -3.94 -4.89 0.40
N LEU A 52 -5.18 -4.84 -0.07
CA LEU A 52 -5.61 -3.82 -1.03
C LEU A 52 -6.06 -2.59 -0.24
N VAL A 53 -5.31 -1.51 -0.35
CA VAL A 53 -5.60 -0.23 0.30
C VAL A 53 -6.14 0.75 -0.73
N GLU A 54 -7.25 1.40 -0.40
CA GLU A 54 -7.88 2.49 -1.15
C GLU A 54 -7.76 3.78 -0.33
N TYR A 55 -7.32 4.86 -0.98
CA TYR A 55 -7.10 6.17 -0.36
C TYR A 55 -8.15 7.19 -0.78
N LYS A 56 -8.47 8.13 0.14
CA LYS A 56 -9.35 9.28 -0.13
C LYS A 56 -8.73 10.19 -1.20
N THR A 57 -7.46 10.53 -0.98
CA THR A 57 -6.59 11.30 -1.88
C THR A 57 -5.44 10.42 -2.38
N ALA A 58 -5.11 10.51 -3.67
CA ALA A 58 -4.07 9.68 -4.28
C ALA A 58 -2.70 9.90 -3.61
N VAL A 59 -1.95 8.80 -3.44
CA VAL A 59 -0.59 8.83 -2.88
C VAL A 59 0.44 8.65 -3.98
N LEU A 60 1.60 9.29 -3.83
CA LEU A 60 2.71 9.17 -4.78
C LEU A 60 3.51 7.90 -4.49
N VAL A 61 3.70 7.06 -5.50
CA VAL A 61 4.41 5.77 -5.38
C VAL A 61 5.47 5.66 -6.47
N ALA A 62 6.66 5.21 -6.08
CA ALA A 62 7.76 4.90 -7.00
C ALA A 62 7.47 3.61 -7.79
N ARG A 63 7.86 3.59 -9.06
CA ARG A 63 7.81 2.39 -9.90
C ARG A 63 8.93 1.41 -9.59
#